data_AF-A0A8C0AZK9-F1
#
_entry.id   AF-A0A8C0AZK9-F1
#
_cell.length_a   1.000
_cell.length_b   1.000
_cell.length_c   1.000
_cell.angle_alpha   90.00
_cell.angle_beta   90.00
_cell.angle_gamma   90.00
#
_symmetry.space_group_name_H-M   'P 1'
#
loop_
_entity.id
_entity.type
_entity.pdbx_description
1 polymer ?
#
loop_
_entity_poly.entity_id
_entity_poly.type
_entity_poly.pdbx_seq_one_letter_code
_entity_poly.pdbx_strand_id
1 'polypeptide(L)'
;MPKNSKVTQREHSSEHVTESVADLLAHEEPVDYKRSVLNVTGETWDKQKDGDEELDAENRPAWNSKLQYILAQIGYSVGLGNVWRFPYLCQKNGGGAYLVPYLVLLIIIGLPLFFLELAVGQRIRRGSIGVWNYICPRLGGIGYASCLVCFFVGLYYNVIIGWSIFYFFKSFQYPLPWSECPIVKNGSVAVVETECERSSATTYFWYRETLDISNSISESGGLNWKMTLCLLVAWSLVGLAMIKGIQSSGKVGIGGHLSLAGVCP
;
A
#
# COMPACT_ATOMS: atom_id res chain seq x y z
N MET A 1 17.18 -43.72 79.55
CA MET A 1 18.36 -43.04 80.16
C MET A 1 19.36 -44.12 80.55
N PRO A 2 20.70 -43.96 80.37
CA PRO A 2 21.49 -42.71 80.41
C PRO A 2 22.25 -42.41 79.09
N LYS A 3 22.33 -41.13 78.67
CA LYS A 3 23.46 -40.16 78.84
C LYS A 3 24.76 -40.59 78.13
N ASN A 4 25.21 -39.86 77.10
CA ASN A 4 26.01 -38.65 77.27
C ASN A 4 26.52 -38.10 75.92
N SER A 5 26.37 -36.79 75.76
CA SER A 5 27.03 -35.97 74.76
C SER A 5 28.49 -35.71 75.18
N LYS A 6 29.44 -35.74 74.23
CA LYS A 6 30.69 -34.98 74.32
C LYS A 6 31.07 -34.44 72.95
N VAL A 7 30.99 -33.11 72.86
CA VAL A 7 31.62 -32.27 71.85
C VAL A 7 33.10 -32.14 72.20
N THR A 8 33.99 -32.20 71.21
CA THR A 8 35.37 -31.70 71.34
C THR A 8 35.76 -31.08 70.00
N GLN A 9 36.07 -29.78 70.04
CA GLN A 9 36.44 -28.92 68.92
C GLN A 9 37.87 -28.40 69.17
N ARG A 10 38.72 -28.43 68.12
CA ARG A 10 39.98 -27.67 67.86
C ARG A 10 40.97 -28.55 67.08
N GLU A 11 41.75 -28.10 66.09
CA GLU A 11 41.88 -26.83 65.38
C GLU A 11 42.73 -27.11 64.10
N HIS A 12 42.33 -26.50 62.98
CA HIS A 12 43.19 -25.76 62.03
C HIS A 12 44.18 -26.49 61.09
N SER A 13 43.80 -26.66 59.81
CA SER A 13 44.52 -26.01 58.67
C SER A 13 43.70 -26.08 57.37
N SER A 14 43.39 -24.88 56.87
CA SER A 14 43.18 -24.39 55.49
C SER A 14 43.10 -25.34 54.28
N GLU A 15 42.10 -25.05 53.41
CA GLU A 15 41.90 -25.44 51.99
C GLU A 15 41.36 -26.87 51.78
N HIS A 16 40.20 -27.15 51.15
CA HIS A 16 39.54 -26.56 49.97
C HIS A 16 38.04 -26.97 49.99
N VAL A 17 37.11 -26.06 50.33
CA VAL A 17 35.65 -26.33 50.48
C VAL A 17 34.83 -25.96 49.23
N THR A 18 35.46 -25.91 48.05
CA THR A 18 34.77 -25.54 46.81
C THR A 18 34.08 -26.71 46.09
N GLU A 19 34.17 -27.94 46.59
CA GLU A 19 33.69 -29.13 45.87
C GLU A 19 32.27 -29.59 46.22
N SER A 20 31.56 -28.93 47.16
CA SER A 20 30.22 -29.39 47.60
C SER A 20 29.04 -28.49 47.17
N VAL A 21 29.27 -27.30 46.61
CA VAL A 21 28.20 -26.40 46.15
C VAL A 21 27.94 -26.54 44.65
N ALA A 22 28.94 -26.98 43.87
CA ALA A 22 28.79 -27.24 42.45
C ALA A 22 27.87 -28.44 42.16
N ASP A 23 27.87 -29.46 43.03
CA ASP A 23 27.07 -30.68 42.85
C ASP A 23 25.58 -30.50 43.15
N LEU A 24 25.21 -29.49 43.95
CA LEU A 24 23.81 -29.14 44.22
C LEU A 24 23.19 -28.21 43.16
N LEU A 25 24.00 -27.66 42.24
CA LEU A 25 23.54 -26.83 41.12
C LEU A 25 23.52 -27.60 39.78
N ALA A 26 23.99 -28.85 39.76
CA ALA A 26 24.00 -29.68 38.55
C ALA A 26 22.67 -30.39 38.27
N HIS A 27 21.70 -30.34 39.19
CA HIS A 27 20.40 -31.03 39.07
C HIS A 27 19.17 -30.12 38.97
N GLU A 28 19.35 -28.80 38.81
CA GLU A 28 18.22 -27.92 38.49
C GLU A 28 18.02 -27.90 36.96
N GLU A 29 17.32 -28.91 36.44
CA GLU A 29 16.82 -28.87 35.07
C GLU A 29 15.84 -27.68 34.92
N PRO A 30 15.89 -26.91 33.82
CA PRO A 30 14.88 -25.88 33.58
C PRO A 30 13.53 -26.57 33.41
N VAL A 31 12.59 -26.28 34.32
CA VAL A 31 11.21 -26.76 34.24
C VAL A 31 10.57 -26.21 32.97
N ASP A 32 10.55 -27.04 31.92
CA ASP A 32 9.86 -26.78 30.67
C ASP A 32 8.34 -26.85 30.89
N TYR A 33 7.76 -25.72 31.24
CA TYR A 33 6.32 -25.53 31.45
C TYR A 33 5.48 -25.88 30.20
N LYS A 34 6.09 -26.01 29.02
CA LYS A 34 5.38 -26.23 27.75
C LYS A 34 5.07 -27.70 27.45
N ARG A 35 5.65 -28.67 28.17
CA ARG A 35 5.61 -30.09 27.78
C ARG A 35 4.67 -30.97 28.61
N SER A 36 4.17 -30.51 29.76
CA SER A 36 3.40 -31.35 30.69
C SER A 36 1.87 -31.16 30.63
N VAL A 37 1.36 -30.24 29.82
CA VAL A 37 -0.09 -30.11 29.56
C VAL A 37 -0.36 -30.36 28.08
N LEU A 38 -1.14 -31.39 27.80
CA LEU A 38 -1.69 -31.80 26.49
C LEU A 38 -0.83 -32.73 25.63
N ASN A 39 -0.59 -33.93 26.17
CA ASN A 39 -0.29 -35.10 25.36
C ASN A 39 -1.59 -35.85 25.00
N VAL A 40 -2.53 -35.20 24.30
CA VAL A 40 -3.63 -35.87 23.57
C VAL A 40 -4.02 -34.97 22.38
N THR A 41 -3.64 -35.35 21.16
CA THR A 41 -4.12 -34.85 19.84
C THR A 41 -3.58 -33.53 19.23
N GLY A 42 -2.60 -32.82 19.82
CA GLY A 42 -2.12 -31.52 19.30
C GLY A 42 -0.88 -31.51 18.40
N GLU A 43 -0.02 -32.53 18.44
CA GLU A 43 1.35 -32.43 17.90
C GLU A 43 1.44 -32.36 16.36
N THR A 44 0.43 -32.82 15.64
CA THR A 44 0.42 -32.79 14.17
C THR A 44 0.03 -31.43 13.60
N TRP A 45 -0.70 -30.59 14.36
CA TRP A 45 -1.17 -29.29 13.88
C TRP A 45 -0.16 -28.17 14.11
N ASP A 46 0.55 -28.17 15.23
CA ASP A 46 1.55 -27.12 15.53
C ASP A 46 2.87 -27.33 14.78
N LYS A 47 3.32 -28.57 14.57
CA LYS A 47 4.52 -28.83 13.73
C LYS A 47 4.29 -28.55 12.25
N GLN A 48 3.06 -28.77 11.76
CA GLN A 48 2.66 -28.40 10.41
C GLN A 48 2.68 -26.86 10.26
N LYS A 49 2.20 -26.14 11.28
CA LYS A 49 2.15 -24.67 11.28
C LYS A 49 3.52 -24.00 11.37
N ASP A 50 4.44 -24.53 12.18
CA ASP A 50 5.82 -24.04 12.26
C ASP A 50 6.60 -24.31 10.97
N GLY A 51 6.43 -25.49 10.36
CA GLY A 51 7.06 -25.83 9.07
C GLY A 51 6.52 -25.03 7.89
N ASP A 52 5.21 -24.77 7.85
CA ASP A 52 4.59 -23.95 6.82
C ASP A 52 4.99 -22.46 6.94
N GLU A 53 5.14 -21.92 8.17
CA GLU A 53 5.59 -20.54 8.39
C GLU A 53 7.09 -20.32 8.07
N GLU A 54 7.96 -21.31 8.30
CA GLU A 54 9.38 -21.24 7.96
C GLU A 54 9.61 -21.33 6.43
N LEU A 55 8.86 -22.20 5.74
CA LEU A 55 8.87 -22.31 4.26
C LEU A 55 8.32 -21.05 3.57
N ASP A 56 7.30 -20.40 4.15
CA ASP A 56 6.76 -19.13 3.65
C ASP A 56 7.72 -17.95 3.89
N ALA A 57 8.54 -18.00 4.95
CA ALA A 57 9.53 -16.97 5.24
C ALA A 57 10.70 -16.99 4.24
N GLU A 58 11.16 -18.17 3.81
CA GLU A 58 12.22 -18.35 2.81
C GLU A 58 11.76 -17.97 1.39
N ASN A 59 10.48 -18.21 1.05
CA ASN A 59 9.94 -17.90 -0.28
C ASN A 59 9.43 -16.47 -0.45
N ARG A 60 9.47 -15.63 0.60
CA ARG A 60 8.94 -14.27 0.51
C ARG A 60 9.86 -13.36 -0.29
N PRO A 61 9.35 -12.67 -1.32
CA PRO A 61 10.17 -11.74 -2.07
C PRO A 61 10.56 -10.53 -1.22
N ALA A 62 11.87 -10.31 -1.09
CA ALA A 62 12.46 -9.17 -0.40
C ALA A 62 12.83 -8.04 -1.37
N TRP A 63 12.91 -6.81 -0.86
CA TRP A 63 13.43 -5.67 -1.61
C TRP A 63 14.95 -5.78 -1.77
N ASN A 64 15.47 -5.48 -2.97
CA ASN A 64 16.91 -5.53 -3.23
C ASN A 64 17.70 -4.40 -2.54
N SER A 65 17.03 -3.29 -2.19
CA SER A 65 17.65 -2.13 -1.54
C SER A 65 16.65 -1.35 -0.70
N LYS A 66 17.13 -0.76 0.41
CA LYS A 66 16.37 0.17 1.25
C LYS A 66 15.90 1.41 0.46
N LEU A 67 16.68 1.86 -0.52
CA LEU A 67 16.28 2.97 -1.38
C LEU A 67 15.09 2.62 -2.28
N GLN A 68 15.06 1.40 -2.83
CA GLN A 68 13.91 0.94 -3.63
C GLN A 68 12.64 0.92 -2.79
N TYR A 69 12.73 0.47 -1.53
CA TYR A 69 11.61 0.51 -0.59
C TYR A 69 11.13 1.94 -0.31
N ILE A 70 12.04 2.87 -0.01
CA ILE A 70 11.67 4.27 0.28
C ILE A 70 11.06 4.94 -0.97
N LEU A 71 11.63 4.72 -2.15
CA LEU A 71 11.10 5.26 -3.41
C LEU A 71 9.71 4.71 -3.74
N ALA A 72 9.48 3.41 -3.52
CA ALA A 72 8.17 2.80 -3.68
C ALA A 72 7.14 3.44 -2.72
N GLN A 73 7.54 3.70 -1.48
CA GLN A 73 6.69 4.33 -0.47
C GLN A 73 6.36 5.79 -0.81
N ILE A 74 7.34 6.57 -1.26
CA ILE A 74 7.12 7.95 -1.73
C ILE A 74 6.22 7.96 -2.96
N GLY A 75 6.44 7.04 -3.90
CA GLY A 75 5.61 6.91 -5.10
C GLY A 75 4.16 6.55 -4.78
N TYR A 76 3.92 5.76 -3.73
CA TYR A 76 2.57 5.46 -3.23
C TYR A 76 1.92 6.68 -2.56
N SER A 77 2.68 7.46 -1.79
CA SER A 77 2.17 8.64 -1.09
C SER A 77 1.95 9.86 -2.00
N VAL A 78 2.72 9.99 -3.09
CA VAL A 78 2.61 11.09 -4.05
C VAL A 78 1.74 10.66 -5.23
N GLY A 79 0.44 10.91 -5.12
CA GLY A 79 -0.53 10.65 -6.18
C GLY A 79 -0.96 11.88 -6.96
N LEU A 80 -1.68 11.67 -8.07
CA LEU A 80 -2.31 12.74 -8.86
C LEU A 80 -3.24 13.65 -8.04
N GLY A 81 -3.76 13.16 -6.91
CA GLY A 81 -4.53 13.96 -5.98
C GLY A 81 -3.77 15.18 -5.43
N ASN A 82 -2.45 15.07 -5.25
CA ASN A 82 -1.64 16.21 -4.80
C ASN A 82 -1.50 17.29 -5.88
N VAL A 83 -1.67 16.93 -7.16
CA VAL A 83 -1.52 17.84 -8.30
C VAL A 83 -2.77 18.70 -8.51
N TRP A 84 -3.98 18.12 -8.44
CA TRP A 84 -5.21 18.88 -8.69
C TRP A 84 -6.13 19.05 -7.47
N ARG A 85 -6.22 18.04 -6.59
CA ARG A 85 -7.21 18.04 -5.51
C ARG A 85 -6.74 18.92 -4.36
N PHE A 86 -5.47 18.83 -4.01
CA PHE A 86 -4.89 19.67 -2.95
C PHE A 86 -4.98 21.17 -3.29
N PRO A 87 -4.56 21.65 -4.49
CA PRO A 87 -4.73 23.07 -4.85
C PRO A 87 -6.19 23.50 -4.90
N TYR A 88 -7.09 22.65 -5.42
CA TYR A 88 -8.51 22.94 -5.48
C TYR A 88 -9.13 23.13 -4.09
N LEU A 89 -8.85 22.25 -3.13
CA LEU A 89 -9.34 22.39 -1.76
C LEU A 89 -8.72 23.57 -1.04
N CYS A 90 -7.41 23.80 -1.24
CA CYS A 90 -6.70 24.94 -0.67
C CYS A 90 -7.37 26.25 -1.11
N GLN A 91 -7.59 26.44 -2.41
CA GLN A 91 -8.23 27.62 -2.96
C GLN A 91 -9.66 27.82 -2.43
N LYS A 92 -10.45 26.75 -2.36
CA LYS A 92 -11.86 26.82 -1.91
C LYS A 92 -11.99 27.13 -0.41
N ASN A 93 -11.04 26.67 0.41
CA ASN A 93 -11.12 26.74 1.87
C ASN A 93 -10.27 27.86 2.48
N GLY A 94 -10.10 28.98 1.77
CA GLY A 94 -9.36 30.15 2.29
C GLY A 94 -7.89 30.23 1.89
N GLY A 95 -7.50 29.56 0.80
CA GLY A 95 -6.15 29.61 0.24
C GLY A 95 -5.10 29.16 1.25
N GLY A 96 -4.06 29.96 1.45
CA GLY A 96 -2.95 29.66 2.37
C GLY A 96 -3.39 29.40 3.82
N ALA A 97 -4.52 29.92 4.29
CA ALA A 97 -5.01 29.67 5.64
C ALA A 97 -5.39 28.19 5.87
N TYR A 98 -5.79 27.47 4.81
CA TYR A 98 -6.08 26.03 4.87
C TYR A 98 -4.86 25.19 5.23
N LEU A 99 -3.64 25.69 4.99
CA LEU A 99 -2.41 24.96 5.29
C LEU A 99 -2.21 24.74 6.80
N VAL A 100 -2.68 25.66 7.64
CA VAL A 100 -2.54 25.55 9.10
C VAL A 100 -3.27 24.31 9.64
N PRO A 101 -4.60 24.15 9.48
CA PRO A 101 -5.29 22.94 9.93
C PRO A 101 -4.81 21.69 9.18
N TYR A 102 -4.42 21.81 7.90
CA TYR A 102 -3.86 20.68 7.13
C TYR A 102 -2.58 20.13 7.77
N LEU A 103 -1.61 20.99 8.12
CA LEU A 103 -0.35 20.57 8.74
C LEU A 103 -0.56 20.02 10.15
N VAL A 104 -1.46 20.63 10.93
CA VAL A 104 -1.81 20.15 12.28
C VAL A 104 -2.40 18.74 12.22
N LEU A 105 -3.39 18.50 11.35
CA LEU A 105 -3.98 17.17 11.18
C LEU A 105 -3.00 16.15 10.59
N LEU A 106 -2.09 16.59 9.72
CA LEU A 106 -1.03 15.73 9.16
C LEU A 106 -0.09 15.23 10.26
N ILE A 107 0.32 16.10 11.19
CA ILE A 107 1.22 15.73 12.29
C ILE A 107 0.49 14.88 13.36
N ILE A 108 -0.74 15.24 13.73
CA ILE A 108 -1.47 14.57 14.81
C ILE A 108 -2.08 13.24 14.37
N ILE A 109 -2.60 13.15 13.15
CA ILE A 109 -3.34 11.97 12.68
C ILE A 109 -2.55 11.24 11.58
N GLY A 110 -2.05 11.98 10.58
CA GLY A 110 -1.39 11.39 9.42
C GLY A 110 -0.12 10.61 9.79
N LEU A 111 0.83 11.26 10.48
CA LEU A 111 2.11 10.66 10.82
C LEU A 111 1.99 9.46 11.78
N PRO A 112 1.18 9.51 12.86
CA PRO A 112 0.99 8.35 13.73
C PRO A 112 0.31 7.17 13.05
N LEU A 113 -0.73 7.41 12.23
CA LEU A 113 -1.40 6.32 11.50
C LEU A 113 -0.45 5.67 10.48
N PHE A 114 0.30 6.48 9.73
CA PHE A 114 1.28 5.97 8.78
C PHE A 114 2.38 5.14 9.47
N PHE A 115 2.91 5.63 10.59
CA PHE A 115 3.91 4.91 11.37
C PHE A 115 3.36 3.60 11.94
N LEU A 116 2.14 3.61 12.48
CA LEU A 116 1.47 2.42 13.00
C LEU A 116 1.31 1.36 11.92
N GLU A 117 0.83 1.74 10.74
CA GLU A 117 0.61 0.82 9.62
C GLU A 117 1.91 0.18 9.14
N LEU A 118 2.98 0.98 9.01
CA LEU A 118 4.31 0.46 8.68
C LEU A 118 4.84 -0.48 9.77
N ALA A 119 4.74 -0.11 11.04
CA ALA A 119 5.23 -0.92 12.16
C ALA A 119 4.49 -2.27 12.27
N VAL A 120 3.17 -2.26 12.12
CA VAL A 120 2.33 -3.46 12.13
C VAL A 120 2.65 -4.36 10.93
N GLY A 121 2.78 -3.78 9.73
CA GLY A 121 3.14 -4.53 8.52
C GLY A 121 4.50 -5.21 8.62
N GLN A 122 5.50 -4.52 9.18
CA GLN A 122 6.85 -5.08 9.41
C GLN A 122 6.87 -6.13 10.52
N ARG A 123 6.05 -5.99 11.57
CA ARG A 123 6.00 -6.94 12.70
C ARG A 123 5.27 -8.23 12.35
N ILE A 124 4.08 -8.13 11.77
CA ILE A 124 3.21 -9.31 11.52
C ILE A 124 3.59 -9.99 10.21
N ARG A 125 4.19 -9.26 9.25
CA ARG A 125 4.70 -9.83 8.00
C ARG A 125 3.60 -10.61 7.23
N ARG A 126 2.34 -10.17 7.27
CA ARG A 126 1.24 -10.71 6.44
C ARG A 126 0.61 -9.57 5.64
N GLY A 127 -0.17 -9.88 4.60
CA GLY A 127 -0.98 -8.87 3.89
C GLY A 127 -2.17 -8.40 4.74
N SER A 128 -2.84 -7.32 4.35
CA SER A 128 -3.91 -6.64 5.12
C SER A 128 -4.98 -7.61 5.66
N ILE A 129 -5.49 -8.53 4.84
CA ILE A 129 -6.49 -9.54 5.30
C ILE A 129 -5.90 -10.44 6.39
N GLY A 130 -4.66 -10.88 6.22
CA GLY A 130 -3.96 -11.73 7.19
C GLY A 130 -3.61 -11.00 8.48
N VAL A 131 -3.27 -9.70 8.41
CA VAL A 131 -2.98 -8.85 9.58
C VAL A 131 -4.21 -8.70 10.46
N TRP A 132 -5.36 -8.33 9.89
CA TRP A 132 -6.58 -8.14 10.66
C TRP A 132 -7.09 -9.45 11.27
N ASN A 133 -6.98 -10.55 10.53
CA ASN A 133 -7.34 -11.87 11.05
C ASN A 133 -6.41 -12.35 12.17
N TYR A 134 -5.12 -11.99 12.11
CA TYR A 134 -4.15 -12.31 13.16
C TYR A 134 -4.39 -11.54 14.46
N ILE A 135 -4.75 -10.25 14.37
CA ILE A 135 -5.04 -9.42 15.55
C ILE A 135 -6.35 -9.88 16.22
N CYS A 136 -7.43 -9.91 15.45
CA CYS A 136 -8.75 -10.31 15.92
C CYS A 136 -9.56 -10.91 14.74
N PRO A 137 -9.95 -12.19 14.77
CA PRO A 137 -10.68 -12.80 13.66
C PRO A 137 -12.03 -12.13 13.36
N ARG A 138 -12.66 -11.50 14.37
CA ARG A 138 -13.88 -10.69 14.20
C ARG A 138 -13.65 -9.40 13.39
N LEU A 139 -12.43 -8.86 13.39
CA LEU A 139 -12.05 -7.66 12.62
C LEU A 139 -11.56 -7.99 11.20
N GLY A 140 -11.58 -9.26 10.79
CA GLY A 140 -11.16 -9.67 9.44
C GLY A 140 -11.90 -8.96 8.30
N GLY A 141 -13.13 -8.49 8.55
CA GLY A 141 -13.90 -7.68 7.59
C GLY A 141 -13.20 -6.38 7.16
N ILE A 142 -12.32 -5.81 7.98
CA ILE A 142 -11.56 -4.61 7.64
C ILE A 142 -10.61 -4.87 6.46
N GLY A 143 -9.98 -6.04 6.42
CA GLY A 143 -9.11 -6.43 5.30
C GLY A 143 -9.87 -6.56 3.98
N TYR A 144 -11.05 -7.17 4.01
CA TYR A 144 -11.92 -7.27 2.84
C TYR A 144 -12.44 -5.90 2.38
N ALA A 145 -12.82 -5.03 3.31
CA ALA A 145 -13.23 -3.67 3.00
C ALA A 145 -12.09 -2.86 2.36
N SER A 146 -10.86 -3.01 2.86
CA SER A 146 -9.66 -2.41 2.27
C SER A 146 -9.44 -2.88 0.83
N CYS A 147 -9.55 -4.18 0.56
CA CYS A 147 -9.46 -4.74 -0.79
C CYS A 147 -10.53 -4.18 -1.75
N LEU A 148 -11.77 -4.07 -1.28
CA LEU A 148 -12.87 -3.52 -2.07
C LEU A 148 -12.64 -2.04 -2.42
N VAL A 149 -12.19 -1.23 -1.45
CA VAL A 149 -11.86 0.18 -1.69
C VAL A 149 -10.72 0.29 -2.70
N CYS A 150 -9.67 -0.51 -2.52
CA CYS A 150 -8.54 -0.61 -3.44
C CYS A 150 -8.98 -0.96 -4.87
N PHE A 151 -9.93 -1.87 -5.04
CA PHE A 151 -10.51 -2.22 -6.34
C PHE A 151 -11.22 -1.02 -7.00
N PHE A 152 -12.15 -0.36 -6.30
CA PHE A 152 -12.85 0.81 -6.84
C PHE A 152 -11.91 1.96 -7.16
N VAL A 153 -10.93 2.22 -6.29
CA VAL A 153 -9.88 3.21 -6.52
C VAL A 153 -9.08 2.87 -7.77
N GLY A 154 -8.64 1.62 -7.91
CA GLY A 154 -7.95 1.13 -9.09
C GLY A 154 -8.76 1.33 -10.37
N LEU A 155 -10.06 1.04 -10.36
CA LEU A 155 -10.93 1.20 -11.53
C LEU A 155 -10.93 2.64 -12.06
N TYR A 156 -11.24 3.63 -11.21
CA TYR A 156 -11.35 5.02 -11.69
C TYR A 156 -9.99 5.67 -11.96
N TYR A 157 -8.94 5.33 -11.20
CA TYR A 157 -7.60 5.87 -11.50
C TYR A 157 -7.06 5.38 -12.84
N ASN A 158 -7.36 4.13 -13.23
CA ASN A 158 -7.01 3.63 -14.56
C ASN A 158 -7.71 4.40 -15.69
N VAL A 159 -8.94 4.88 -15.47
CA VAL A 159 -9.62 5.77 -16.43
C VAL A 159 -8.85 7.09 -16.60
N ILE A 160 -8.36 7.69 -15.51
CA ILE A 160 -7.57 8.92 -15.59
C ILE A 160 -6.23 8.71 -16.29
N ILE A 161 -5.58 7.56 -16.07
CA ILE A 161 -4.39 7.18 -16.84
C ILE A 161 -4.74 7.06 -18.33
N GLY A 162 -5.87 6.45 -18.66
CA GLY A 162 -6.38 6.38 -20.04
C GLY A 162 -6.52 7.76 -20.70
N TRP A 163 -7.11 8.73 -19.99
CA TRP A 163 -7.17 10.12 -20.46
C TRP A 163 -5.77 10.71 -20.68
N SER A 164 -4.84 10.48 -19.75
CA SER A 164 -3.47 10.98 -19.85
C SER A 164 -2.75 10.40 -21.08
N ILE A 165 -2.91 9.10 -21.35
CA ILE A 165 -2.36 8.43 -22.53
C ILE A 165 -2.95 8.98 -23.82
N PHE A 166 -4.27 9.25 -23.85
CA PHE A 166 -4.93 9.86 -25.01
C PHE A 166 -4.34 11.23 -25.32
N TYR A 167 -4.20 12.11 -24.33
CA TYR A 167 -3.58 13.43 -24.50
C TYR A 167 -2.11 13.34 -24.87
N PHE A 168 -1.37 12.37 -24.32
CA PHE A 168 0.03 12.14 -24.64
C PHE A 168 0.20 11.84 -26.14
N PHE A 169 -0.59 10.94 -26.71
CA PHE A 169 -0.53 10.64 -28.15
C PHE A 169 -0.99 11.82 -29.02
N LYS A 170 -2.00 12.58 -28.58
CA LYS A 170 -2.48 13.77 -29.30
C LYS A 170 -1.49 14.95 -29.26
N SER A 171 -0.51 14.92 -28.37
CA SER A 171 0.51 15.97 -28.25
C SER A 171 1.60 15.90 -29.31
N PHE A 172 1.70 14.80 -30.08
CA PHE A 172 2.69 14.66 -31.16
C PHE A 172 2.30 15.35 -32.47
N GLN A 173 1.20 16.11 -32.49
CA GLN A 173 0.69 16.79 -33.67
C GLN A 173 0.82 18.32 -33.52
N TYR A 174 1.22 19.00 -34.60
CA TYR A 174 1.24 20.46 -34.68
C TYR A 174 0.36 20.91 -35.86
N PRO A 175 -0.60 21.84 -35.68
CA PRO A 175 -1.00 22.48 -34.42
C PRO A 175 -1.68 21.50 -33.44
N LEU A 176 -1.71 21.86 -32.14
CA LEU A 176 -2.35 21.01 -31.14
C LEU A 176 -3.87 21.01 -31.34
N PRO A 177 -4.55 19.86 -31.18
CA PRO A 177 -5.98 19.76 -31.51
C PRO A 177 -6.91 20.54 -30.57
N TRP A 178 -6.39 21.06 -29.46
CA TRP A 178 -7.11 21.93 -28.52
C TRP A 178 -6.62 23.40 -28.56
N SER A 179 -5.80 23.79 -29.54
CA SER A 179 -5.33 25.18 -29.64
C SER A 179 -6.35 26.11 -30.29
N GLU A 180 -7.12 25.63 -31.25
CA GLU A 180 -8.05 26.44 -32.05
C GLU A 180 -9.44 25.79 -32.10
N CYS A 181 -10.47 26.62 -32.27
CA CYS A 181 -11.83 26.14 -32.45
C CYS A 181 -12.05 25.64 -33.89
N PRO A 182 -12.73 24.49 -34.08
CA PRO A 182 -13.04 23.99 -35.41
C PRO A 182 -14.04 24.91 -36.12
N ILE A 183 -13.91 24.97 -37.45
CA ILE A 183 -14.75 25.78 -38.32
C ILE A 183 -15.69 24.85 -39.09
N VAL A 184 -17.00 25.04 -38.91
CA VAL A 184 -18.04 24.32 -39.67
C VAL A 184 -18.33 25.06 -40.95
N LYS A 185 -18.33 24.34 -42.07
CA LYS A 185 -18.76 24.89 -43.35
C LYS A 185 -20.23 24.56 -43.57
N ASN A 186 -21.09 25.57 -43.55
CA ASN A 186 -22.50 25.45 -43.88
C ASN A 186 -22.74 26.12 -45.25
N GLY A 187 -22.49 25.36 -46.33
CA GLY A 187 -22.50 25.89 -47.70
C GLY A 187 -21.31 26.81 -47.99
N SER A 188 -21.58 28.06 -48.42
CA SER A 188 -20.54 29.06 -48.73
C SER A 188 -20.02 29.83 -47.51
N VAL A 189 -20.59 29.60 -46.32
CA VAL A 189 -20.22 30.30 -45.09
C VAL A 189 -19.43 29.36 -44.18
N ALA A 190 -18.23 29.80 -43.80
CA ALA A 190 -17.41 29.14 -42.79
C ALA A 190 -17.66 29.83 -41.45
N VAL A 191 -18.30 29.12 -40.51
CA VAL A 191 -18.66 29.64 -39.18
C VAL A 191 -17.90 28.84 -38.13
N VAL A 192 -17.31 29.52 -37.15
CA VAL A 192 -16.67 28.86 -36.01
C VAL A 192 -17.74 28.14 -35.19
N GLU A 193 -17.43 26.96 -34.65
CA GLU A 193 -18.37 26.25 -33.77
C GLU A 193 -18.82 27.13 -32.60
N THR A 194 -20.13 27.40 -32.53
CA THR A 194 -20.71 28.34 -31.55
C THR A 194 -20.53 27.85 -30.11
N GLU A 195 -20.55 26.53 -29.89
CA GLU A 195 -20.26 25.94 -28.57
C GLU A 195 -18.80 26.14 -28.16
N CYS A 196 -17.87 26.11 -29.12
CA CYS A 196 -16.45 26.32 -28.86
C CYS A 196 -16.15 27.79 -28.56
N GLU A 197 -16.75 28.71 -29.32
CA GLU A 197 -16.62 30.15 -29.12
C GLU A 197 -17.17 30.61 -27.77
N ARG A 198 -18.31 30.04 -27.33
CA ARG A 198 -18.91 30.38 -26.02
C ARG A 198 -18.09 29.84 -24.83
N SER A 199 -17.33 28.77 -25.03
CA SER A 199 -16.54 28.12 -23.98
C SER A 199 -15.04 28.39 -24.19
N SER A 200 -14.30 27.39 -24.63
CA SER A 200 -12.91 27.51 -25.07
C SER A 200 -12.55 26.29 -25.93
N ALA A 201 -11.54 26.42 -26.79
CA ALA A 201 -11.03 25.30 -27.60
C ALA A 201 -10.65 24.07 -26.75
N THR A 202 -10.05 24.29 -25.58
CA THR A 202 -9.68 23.23 -24.63
C THR A 202 -10.88 22.54 -24.00
N THR A 203 -11.89 23.32 -23.61
CA THR A 203 -13.13 22.81 -22.99
C THR A 203 -13.95 22.03 -24.01
N TYR A 204 -14.08 22.58 -25.23
CA TYR A 204 -14.76 21.92 -26.34
C TYR A 204 -14.07 20.60 -26.69
N PHE A 205 -12.74 20.59 -26.83
CA PHE A 205 -11.98 19.37 -27.12
C PHE A 205 -12.16 18.30 -26.03
N TRP A 206 -12.20 18.68 -24.76
CA TRP A 206 -12.42 17.73 -23.67
C TRP A 206 -13.84 17.13 -23.68
N TYR A 207 -14.87 17.97 -23.73
CA TYR A 207 -16.25 17.50 -23.58
C TYR A 207 -16.84 16.90 -24.86
N ARG A 208 -16.52 17.44 -26.05
CA ARG A 208 -17.08 17.00 -27.33
C ARG A 208 -16.20 15.99 -28.06
N GLU A 209 -14.90 16.26 -28.19
CA GLU A 209 -14.02 15.40 -28.99
C GLU A 209 -13.44 14.22 -28.19
N THR A 210 -13.09 14.45 -26.93
CA THR A 210 -12.41 13.47 -26.07
C THR A 210 -13.39 12.55 -25.36
N LEU A 211 -14.31 13.13 -24.57
CA LEU A 211 -15.29 12.37 -23.80
C LEU A 211 -16.53 12.00 -24.62
N ASP A 212 -16.98 12.88 -25.50
CA ASP A 212 -18.27 12.80 -26.19
C ASP A 212 -19.43 12.65 -25.18
N ILE A 213 -19.58 13.67 -24.33
CA ILE A 213 -20.52 13.65 -23.20
C ILE A 213 -21.98 13.82 -23.66
N SER A 214 -22.88 13.03 -23.08
CA SER A 214 -24.33 13.18 -23.26
C SER A 214 -24.90 14.30 -22.38
N ASN A 215 -26.12 14.75 -22.68
CA ASN A 215 -26.78 15.85 -21.95
C ASN A 215 -27.25 15.44 -20.55
N SER A 216 -27.42 14.14 -20.29
CA SER A 216 -27.92 13.60 -19.02
C SER A 216 -27.30 12.26 -18.69
N ILE A 217 -27.13 11.96 -17.40
CA ILE A 217 -26.64 10.67 -16.90
C ILE A 217 -27.59 9.50 -17.22
N SER A 218 -28.88 9.77 -17.46
CA SER A 218 -29.87 8.77 -17.86
C SER A 218 -29.72 8.33 -19.31
N GLU A 219 -29.08 9.15 -20.14
CA GLU A 219 -28.82 8.86 -21.54
C GLU A 219 -27.38 8.37 -21.66
N SER A 220 -27.21 7.05 -21.64
CA SER A 220 -25.93 6.45 -22.01
C SER A 220 -25.77 6.54 -23.53
N GLY A 221 -24.79 7.31 -23.97
CA GLY A 221 -24.38 7.33 -25.38
C GLY A 221 -23.74 6.00 -25.79
N GLY A 222 -23.21 5.96 -27.02
CA GLY A 222 -22.41 4.83 -27.48
C GLY A 222 -21.08 4.70 -26.74
N LEU A 223 -20.39 3.58 -26.95
CA LEU A 223 -19.06 3.36 -26.41
C LEU A 223 -18.02 4.14 -27.23
N ASN A 224 -17.36 5.11 -26.61
CA ASN A 224 -16.31 5.90 -27.25
C ASN A 224 -15.05 5.03 -27.46
N TRP A 225 -14.89 4.50 -28.67
CA TRP A 225 -13.84 3.55 -29.02
C TRP A 225 -12.42 4.10 -28.81
N LYS A 226 -12.21 5.41 -29.04
CA LYS A 226 -10.91 6.07 -28.79
C LYS A 226 -10.54 5.92 -27.32
N MET A 227 -11.50 6.14 -26.43
CA MET A 227 -11.29 6.11 -24.99
C MET A 227 -11.16 4.69 -24.45
N THR A 228 -11.94 3.75 -24.97
CA THR A 228 -11.84 2.34 -24.60
C THR A 228 -10.49 1.74 -25.01
N LEU A 229 -9.96 2.12 -26.17
CA LEU A 229 -8.62 1.68 -26.60
C LEU A 229 -7.54 2.22 -25.63
N CYS A 230 -7.58 3.50 -25.28
CA CYS A 230 -6.63 4.08 -24.32
C CYS A 230 -6.75 3.44 -22.93
N LEU A 231 -7.96 3.09 -22.50
CA LEU A 231 -8.20 2.36 -21.25
C LEU A 231 -7.59 0.94 -21.30
N LEU A 232 -7.75 0.22 -22.42
CA LEU A 232 -7.14 -1.10 -22.61
C LEU A 232 -5.61 -1.02 -22.55
N VAL A 233 -5.01 0.01 -23.16
CA VAL A 233 -3.56 0.26 -23.07
C VAL A 233 -3.15 0.56 -21.64
N ALA A 234 -3.90 1.39 -20.90
CA ALA A 234 -3.62 1.68 -19.50
C ALA A 234 -3.62 0.41 -18.64
N TRP A 235 -4.64 -0.43 -18.77
CA TRP A 235 -4.72 -1.73 -18.08
C TRP A 235 -3.59 -2.68 -18.48
N SER A 236 -3.20 -2.68 -19.75
CA SER A 236 -2.08 -3.50 -20.23
C SER A 236 -0.76 -3.03 -19.63
N LEU A 237 -0.51 -1.72 -19.57
CA LEU A 237 0.70 -1.15 -18.95
C LEU A 237 0.77 -1.46 -17.45
N VAL A 238 -0.35 -1.29 -16.73
CA VAL A 238 -0.43 -1.62 -15.30
C VAL A 238 -0.26 -3.14 -15.11
N GLY A 239 -0.92 -3.96 -15.92
CA GLY A 239 -0.77 -5.41 -15.90
C GLY A 239 0.67 -5.84 -16.11
N LEU A 240 1.34 -5.34 -17.16
CA LEU A 240 2.73 -5.63 -17.46
C LEU A 240 3.68 -5.20 -16.33
N ALA A 241 3.44 -4.05 -15.71
CA ALA A 241 4.21 -3.59 -14.55
C ALA A 241 4.07 -4.54 -13.34
N MET A 242 2.90 -5.18 -13.19
CA MET A 242 2.54 -6.06 -12.08
C MET A 242 2.94 -7.54 -12.26
N ILE A 243 3.14 -8.05 -13.48
CA ILE A 243 3.41 -9.49 -13.74
C ILE A 243 4.56 -10.07 -12.89
N LYS A 244 5.58 -9.26 -12.58
CA LYS A 244 6.76 -9.67 -11.80
C LYS A 244 6.71 -9.20 -10.32
N GLY A 245 5.57 -8.68 -9.87
CA GLY A 245 5.33 -8.23 -8.50
C GLY A 245 6.37 -7.22 -8.00
N ILE A 246 6.78 -7.38 -6.74
CA ILE A 246 7.65 -6.44 -6.01
C ILE A 246 9.05 -6.28 -6.64
N GLN A 247 9.54 -7.33 -7.32
CA GLN A 247 10.86 -7.32 -7.98
C GLN A 247 10.86 -6.51 -9.29
N SER A 248 9.70 -6.30 -9.91
CA SER A 248 9.52 -5.40 -11.05
C SER A 248 9.21 -3.98 -10.59
N SER A 249 8.31 -3.80 -9.63
CA SER A 249 7.94 -2.48 -9.10
C SER A 249 9.15 -1.71 -8.54
N GLY A 250 10.09 -2.40 -7.88
CA GLY A 250 11.33 -1.77 -7.38
C GLY A 250 12.30 -1.29 -8.46
N LYS A 251 12.23 -1.84 -9.68
CA LYS A 251 13.02 -1.40 -10.83
C LYS A 251 12.33 -0.27 -11.59
N VAL A 252 11.00 -0.33 -11.71
CA VAL A 252 10.18 0.72 -12.35
C VAL A 252 10.16 2.01 -11.51
N GLY A 253 10.27 1.93 -10.18
CA GLY A 253 10.39 3.10 -9.30
C GLY A 253 11.64 3.99 -9.52
N ILE A 254 12.59 3.56 -10.35
CA ILE A 254 13.78 4.35 -10.75
C ILE A 254 13.51 5.16 -12.05
N GLY A 255 12.50 4.77 -12.84
CA GLY A 255 12.07 5.49 -14.03
C GLY A 255 10.69 6.08 -13.83
N GLY A 256 10.65 7.35 -13.44
CA GLY A 256 9.49 8.25 -13.34
C GLY A 256 8.07 7.67 -13.56
N HIS A 257 7.24 7.85 -12.54
CA HIS A 257 5.79 8.04 -12.70
C HIS A 257 4.96 6.82 -13.15
N LEU A 258 4.90 5.74 -12.35
CA LEU A 258 3.67 4.95 -12.17
C LEU A 258 3.79 3.95 -11.00
N SER A 259 3.80 4.44 -9.76
CA SER A 259 3.63 3.56 -8.58
C SER A 259 2.15 3.51 -8.17
N LEU A 260 1.32 2.93 -9.02
CA LEU A 260 -0.03 2.46 -8.65
C LEU A 260 -0.02 0.97 -8.24
N ALA A 261 1.17 0.40 -8.05
CA ALA A 261 1.46 -1.02 -8.07
C ALA A 261 1.93 -1.53 -6.71
N GLY A 262 1.01 -1.47 -5.74
CA GLY A 262 1.13 -2.06 -4.39
C GLY A 262 -0.25 -2.11 -3.73
N VAL A 263 -1.28 -2.38 -4.53
CA VAL A 263 -2.68 -2.35 -4.12
C VAL A 263 -2.90 -3.45 -3.09
N CYS A 264 -3.23 -3.00 -1.87
CA CYS A 264 -3.29 -3.70 -0.58
C CYS A 264 -1.93 -3.86 0.13
N PRO A 265 -1.67 -3.05 1.20
CA PRO A 265 -0.79 -3.48 2.29
C PRO A 265 -1.27 -4.81 2.90
#